data_AF-A0A1H3WUP8-F1
#
_entry.id   AF-A0A1H3WUP8-F1
#
_cell.length_a   1.000
_cell.length_b   1.000
_cell.length_c   1.000
_cell.angle_alpha   90.00
_cell.angle_beta   90.00
_cell.angle_gamma   90.00
#
_symmetry.space_group_name_H-M   'P 1'
#
loop_
_entity.id
_entity.type
_entity.pdbx_description
1 polymer ?
#
loop_
_entity_poly.entity_id
_entity_poly.type
_entity_poly.pdbx_seq_one_letter_code
_entity_poly.pdbx_strand_id
1 'polypeptide(L)'
;MAELKEILRKLAESFIKFLFAAHSGGILAIAALIKIQSSDFGIYHKAALTFFMIGLMTTAVLLLRMLFRMYSIDKAWNKNTDYWYEGSINWGELNQRDETLTQNDKVEFTLGGISFIVFLLGAVSGITAIW
;
A
#
# COMPACT_ATOMS: atom_id res chain seq x y z
N MET A 1 14.83 -18.35 -2.77
CA MET A 1 15.29 -17.40 -1.73
C MET A 1 15.76 -16.06 -2.30
N ALA A 2 16.63 -16.03 -3.31
CA ALA A 2 17.08 -14.77 -3.91
C ALA A 2 15.89 -13.92 -4.44
N GLU A 3 14.94 -14.56 -5.11
CA GLU A 3 13.76 -13.90 -5.68
C GLU A 3 12.83 -13.31 -4.61
N LEU A 4 12.51 -14.04 -3.53
CA LEU A 4 11.65 -13.52 -2.45
C LEU A 4 12.29 -12.33 -1.71
N LYS A 5 13.59 -12.42 -1.42
CA LYS A 5 14.35 -11.30 -0.83
C LYS A 5 14.45 -10.11 -1.79
N GLU A 6 14.58 -10.35 -3.08
CA GLU A 6 14.59 -9.29 -4.09
C GLU A 6 13.23 -8.59 -4.18
N ILE A 7 12.12 -9.34 -4.18
CA ILE A 7 10.79 -8.75 -4.19
C ILE A 7 10.53 -7.97 -2.89
N LEU A 8 10.94 -8.50 -1.73
CA LEU A 8 10.83 -7.79 -0.45
C LEU A 8 11.63 -6.48 -0.48
N ARG A 9 12.84 -6.49 -1.06
CA ARG A 9 13.66 -5.28 -1.25
C ARG A 9 12.98 -4.27 -2.18
N LYS A 10 12.45 -4.71 -3.32
CA LYS A 10 11.70 -3.85 -4.26
C LYS A 10 10.44 -3.25 -3.61
N LEU A 11 9.77 -4.02 -2.76
CA LEU A 11 8.59 -3.56 -2.03
C LEU A 11 8.97 -2.52 -0.96
N ALA A 12 10.05 -2.75 -0.22
CA ALA A 12 10.59 -1.79 0.75
C ALA A 12 11.06 -0.49 0.07
N GLU A 13 11.76 -0.58 -1.07
CA GLU A 13 12.14 0.59 -1.86
C GLU A 13 10.92 1.36 -2.37
N SER A 14 9.89 0.65 -2.84
CA SER A 14 8.63 1.26 -3.28
C SER A 14 7.90 1.94 -2.12
N PHE A 15 7.92 1.34 -0.92
CA PHE A 15 7.35 1.94 0.28
C PHE A 15 8.09 3.22 0.68
N ILE A 16 9.42 3.22 0.65
CA ILE A 16 10.23 4.41 0.93
C ILE A 16 9.96 5.52 -0.09
N LYS A 17 9.93 5.18 -1.39
CA LYS A 17 9.60 6.13 -2.46
C LYS A 17 8.20 6.72 -2.28
N PHE A 18 7.23 5.88 -1.94
CA PHE A 18 5.87 6.32 -1.61
C PHE A 18 5.87 7.26 -0.40
N LEU A 19 6.60 6.94 0.67
CA LEU A 19 6.68 7.78 1.86
C LEU A 19 7.25 9.16 1.54
N PHE A 20 8.33 9.22 0.74
CA PHE A 20 8.91 10.48 0.28
C PHE A 20 7.95 11.28 -0.60
N ALA A 21 7.26 10.62 -1.54
CA ALA A 21 6.28 11.25 -2.42
C ALA A 21 5.04 11.76 -1.65
N ALA A 22 4.58 11.00 -0.65
CA ALA A 22 3.48 11.38 0.22
C ALA A 22 3.85 12.58 1.10
N HIS A 23 5.07 12.61 1.66
CA HIS A 23 5.55 13.75 2.44
C HIS A 23 5.75 15.00 1.58
N SER A 24 6.37 14.88 0.39
CA SER A 24 6.55 16.01 -0.52
C SER A 24 5.22 16.54 -1.06
N GLY A 25 4.30 15.64 -1.43
CA GLY A 25 2.94 15.98 -1.83
C GLY A 25 2.13 16.63 -0.71
N GLY A 26 2.27 16.15 0.53
CA GLY A 26 1.65 16.75 1.72
C GLY A 26 2.15 18.16 1.99
N ILE A 27 3.46 18.41 1.87
CA ILE A 27 4.05 19.76 1.97
C ILE A 27 3.49 20.67 0.87
N LEU A 28 3.36 20.19 -0.36
CA LEU A 28 2.78 20.93 -1.48
C LEU A 28 1.29 21.25 -1.25
N ALA A 29 0.52 20.30 -0.72
CA ALA A 29 -0.88 20.50 -0.37
C ALA A 29 -1.04 21.55 0.75
N ILE A 30 -0.19 21.51 1.78
CA ILE A 30 -0.16 22.51 2.84
C ILE A 30 0.24 23.88 2.29
N ALA A 31 1.26 23.96 1.42
CA ALA A 31 1.66 25.21 0.78
C ALA A 31 0.55 25.79 -0.10
N ALA A 32 -0.18 24.93 -0.83
CA ALA A 32 -1.35 25.34 -1.61
C ALA A 32 -2.49 25.84 -0.71
N LEU A 33 -2.77 25.16 0.41
CA LEU A 33 -3.77 25.59 1.41
C LEU A 33 -3.42 26.95 2.02
N ILE A 34 -2.17 27.19 2.39
CA ILE A 34 -1.69 28.47 2.94
C ILE A 34 -1.87 29.58 1.89
N LYS A 35 -1.57 29.29 0.61
CA LYS A 35 -1.75 30.26 -0.48
C LYS A 35 -3.23 30.58 -0.72
N ILE A 36 -4.11 29.58 -0.69
CA ILE A 36 -5.54 29.72 -0.93
C ILE A 36 -6.27 30.32 0.28
N GLN A 37 -5.77 30.24 1.53
CA GLN A 37 -6.37 30.90 2.70
C GLN A 37 -6.53 32.42 2.57
N SER A 38 -5.87 33.05 1.61
CA SER A 38 -6.09 34.46 1.23
C SER A 38 -7.34 34.69 0.37
N SER A 39 -8.07 33.64 0.01
CA SER A 39 -9.27 33.60 -0.83
C SER A 39 -10.30 32.60 -0.27
N ASP A 40 -11.58 32.90 -0.41
CA ASP A 40 -12.66 32.13 0.23
C ASP A 40 -12.65 30.65 -0.21
N PHE A 41 -12.52 29.73 0.75
CA PHE A 41 -12.23 28.31 0.48
C PHE A 41 -13.52 27.56 0.12
N GLY A 42 -13.83 27.46 -1.18
CA GLY A 42 -15.00 26.75 -1.68
C GLY A 42 -15.07 25.28 -1.25
N ILE A 43 -16.29 24.74 -1.11
CA ILE A 43 -16.58 23.37 -0.68
C ILE A 43 -15.82 22.30 -1.51
N TYR A 44 -15.65 22.53 -2.81
CA TYR A 44 -14.97 21.60 -3.72
C TYR A 44 -13.47 21.44 -3.42
N HIS A 45 -12.80 22.52 -2.99
CA HIS A 45 -11.39 22.47 -2.62
C HIS A 45 -11.17 21.65 -1.33
N LYS A 46 -12.09 21.77 -0.37
CA LYS A 46 -12.07 20.96 0.86
C LYS A 46 -12.31 19.49 0.55
N ALA A 47 -13.30 19.19 -0.30
CA ALA A 47 -13.59 17.83 -0.73
C ALA A 47 -12.40 17.18 -1.46
N ALA A 48 -11.77 17.89 -2.40
CA ALA A 48 -10.59 17.40 -3.13
C ALA A 48 -9.42 17.07 -2.18
N LEU A 49 -9.14 17.94 -1.20
CA LEU A 49 -8.12 17.70 -0.18
C LEU A 49 -8.45 16.47 0.69
N THR A 50 -9.71 16.35 1.13
CA THR A 50 -10.16 15.20 1.93
C THR A 50 -10.01 13.89 1.16
N PHE A 51 -10.43 13.84 -0.10
CA PHE A 51 -10.26 12.65 -0.93
C PHE A 51 -8.78 12.32 -1.17
N PHE A 52 -7.94 13.33 -1.39
CA PHE A 52 -6.49 13.14 -1.51
C PHE A 52 -5.88 12.53 -0.24
N MET A 53 -6.23 13.04 0.93
CA MET A 53 -5.75 12.51 2.22
C MET A 53 -6.23 11.08 2.48
N ILE A 54 -7.50 10.77 2.18
CA ILE A 54 -8.05 9.42 2.32
C ILE A 54 -7.36 8.45 1.33
N GLY A 55 -7.12 8.87 0.09
CA GLY A 55 -6.38 8.08 -0.90
C GLY A 55 -4.95 7.77 -0.46
N LEU A 56 -4.25 8.76 0.09
CA LEU A 56 -2.91 8.57 0.66
C LEU A 56 -2.93 7.58 1.85
N MET A 57 -3.85 7.75 2.80
CA MET A 57 -3.97 6.82 3.94
C MET A 57 -4.29 5.39 3.48
N THR A 58 -5.22 5.22 2.53
CA THR A 58 -5.61 3.90 2.03
C THR A 58 -4.44 3.22 1.32
N THR A 59 -3.68 3.97 0.52
CA THR A 59 -2.47 3.47 -0.15
C THR A 59 -1.37 3.10 0.85
N ALA A 60 -1.18 3.90 1.90
CA ALA A 60 -0.22 3.61 2.96
C ALA A 60 -0.58 2.31 3.70
N VAL A 61 -1.85 2.12 4.06
CA VAL A 61 -2.35 0.90 4.72
C VAL A 61 -2.17 -0.31 3.81
N LEU A 62 -2.47 -0.19 2.52
CA LEU A 62 -2.28 -1.27 1.55
C LEU A 62 -0.81 -1.70 1.45
N LEU A 63 0.12 -0.74 1.30
CA LEU A 63 1.54 -1.03 1.22
C LEU A 63 2.08 -1.67 2.51
N LEU A 64 1.65 -1.16 3.67
CA LEU A 64 2.03 -1.70 4.97
C LEU A 64 1.54 -3.14 5.14
N ARG A 65 0.30 -3.43 4.72
CA ARG A 65 -0.28 -4.77 4.75
C ARG A 65 0.47 -5.74 3.84
N MET A 66 0.79 -5.31 2.61
CA MET A 66 1.62 -6.11 1.69
C MET A 66 2.99 -6.41 2.32
N LEU A 67 3.62 -5.43 2.95
CA LEU A 67 4.93 -5.61 3.57
C LEU A 67 4.89 -6.58 4.76
N PHE A 68 3.89 -6.47 5.64
CA PHE A 68 3.70 -7.42 6.74
C PHE A 68 3.40 -8.83 6.25
N ARG A 69 2.53 -8.97 5.25
CA ARG A 69 2.19 -10.28 4.67
C ARG A 69 3.43 -10.93 4.07
N MET A 70 4.22 -10.17 3.33
CA MET A 70 5.43 -10.66 2.70
C MET A 70 6.51 -11.05 3.72
N TYR A 71 6.65 -10.29 4.80
CA TYR A 71 7.53 -10.66 5.93
C TYR A 71 7.04 -11.93 6.65
N SER A 72 5.73 -12.09 6.80
CA SER A 72 5.14 -13.31 7.38
C SER A 72 5.38 -14.53 6.51
N ILE A 73 5.27 -14.39 5.18
CA ILE A 73 5.56 -15.47 4.22
C ILE A 73 7.03 -15.86 4.29
N ASP A 74 7.96 -14.89 4.28
CA ASP A 74 9.40 -15.18 4.39
C ASP A 74 9.76 -15.90 5.71
N LYS A 75 9.18 -15.45 6.82
CA LYS A 75 9.37 -16.11 8.12
C LYS A 75 8.79 -17.53 8.15
N ALA A 76 7.59 -17.73 7.60
CA ALA A 76 6.96 -19.03 7.54
C ALA A 76 7.72 -19.98 6.61
N TRP A 77 8.21 -19.49 5.47
CA TRP A 77 9.02 -20.24 4.53
C TRP A 77 10.33 -20.74 5.16
N ASN A 78 11.07 -19.86 5.83
CA ASN A 78 12.30 -20.25 6.54
C ASN A 78 12.01 -21.33 7.58
N LYS A 79 10.99 -21.12 8.42
CA LYS A 79 10.59 -22.08 9.44
C LYS A 79 10.16 -23.45 8.86
N ASN A 80 9.41 -23.44 7.76
CA ASN A 80 8.98 -24.68 7.11
C ASN A 80 10.13 -25.38 6.38
N THR A 81 11.08 -24.63 5.85
CA THR A 81 12.30 -25.18 5.25
C THR A 81 13.15 -25.89 6.31
N ASP A 82 13.30 -25.28 7.50
CA ASP A 82 14.01 -25.90 8.63
C ASP A 82 13.34 -27.24 9.03
N TYR A 83 12.01 -27.24 9.15
CA TYR A 83 11.25 -28.48 9.44
C TYR A 83 11.43 -29.56 8.37
N TRP A 84 11.54 -29.18 7.10
CA TRP A 84 11.78 -30.12 6.01
C TRP A 84 13.19 -30.71 6.10
N TYR A 85 14.22 -29.90 6.37
CA TYR A 85 15.59 -30.38 6.57
C TYR A 85 15.73 -31.26 7.82
N GLU A 86 14.96 -30.99 8.86
CA GLU A 86 14.87 -31.82 10.07
C GLU A 86 14.11 -33.15 9.84
N GLY A 87 13.54 -33.35 8.64
CA GLY A 87 12.76 -34.55 8.29
C GLY A 87 11.40 -34.63 8.98
N SER A 88 10.94 -33.53 9.58
CA SER A 88 9.68 -33.47 10.33
C SER A 88 8.44 -33.21 9.48
N ILE A 89 8.63 -32.78 8.23
CA ILE A 89 7.55 -32.61 7.23
C ILE A 89 7.98 -33.13 5.86
N ASN A 90 7.00 -33.60 5.09
CA ASN A 90 7.22 -34.11 3.74
C ASN A 90 7.13 -32.97 2.70
N TRP A 91 7.70 -33.17 1.50
CA TRP A 91 7.65 -32.17 0.42
C TRP A 91 6.21 -31.73 0.05
N GLY A 92 5.25 -32.67 0.08
CA GLY A 92 3.84 -32.35 -0.17
C GLY A 92 3.23 -31.44 0.91
N GLU A 93 3.59 -31.64 2.18
CA GLU A 93 3.12 -30.81 3.29
C GLU A 93 3.75 -29.41 3.27
N LEU A 94 5.01 -29.31 2.86
CA LEU A 94 5.68 -28.03 2.63
C LEU A 94 4.93 -27.21 1.56
N ASN A 95 4.60 -27.84 0.42
CA ASN A 95 3.91 -27.17 -0.68
C ASN A 95 2.48 -26.75 -0.31
N GLN A 96 1.75 -27.61 0.42
CA GLN A 96 0.38 -27.30 0.87
C GLN A 96 0.36 -26.13 1.86
N ARG A 97 1.34 -26.05 2.77
CA ARG A 97 1.47 -24.95 3.72
C ARG A 97 1.81 -23.62 3.03
N ASP A 98 2.64 -23.66 1.99
CA ASP A 98 2.99 -22.48 1.21
C ASP A 98 1.79 -21.98 0.39
N GLU A 99 1.06 -22.89 -0.25
CA GLU A 99 -0.14 -22.56 -1.03
C GLU A 99 -1.22 -21.91 -0.15
N THR A 100 -1.42 -22.42 1.07
CA THR A 100 -2.41 -21.88 2.02
C THR A 100 -2.08 -20.44 2.45
N LEU A 101 -0.79 -20.09 2.56
CA LEU A 101 -0.35 -18.73 2.92
C LEU A 101 -0.45 -17.75 1.74
N THR A 102 -0.35 -18.26 0.52
CA THR A 102 -0.24 -17.45 -0.69
C THR A 102 -1.61 -17.16 -1.34
N GLN A 103 -2.62 -18.02 -1.16
CA GLN A 103 -3.90 -17.88 -1.87
C GLN A 103 -4.84 -16.75 -1.41
N ASN A 104 -4.60 -16.09 -0.26
CA ASN A 104 -5.57 -15.13 0.29
C ASN A 104 -5.26 -13.67 -0.10
N ASP A 105 -5.42 -13.32 -1.38
CA ASP A 105 -5.16 -11.97 -1.94
C ASP A 105 -6.40 -11.05 -1.96
N LYS A 106 -7.56 -11.55 -1.51
CA LYS A 106 -8.85 -10.83 -1.67
C LYS A 106 -8.84 -9.46 -0.99
N VAL A 107 -8.17 -9.36 0.15
CA VAL A 107 -8.18 -8.12 0.93
C VAL A 107 -7.26 -7.07 0.32
N GLU A 108 -6.08 -7.48 -0.15
CA GLU A 108 -5.15 -6.60 -0.87
C GLU A 108 -5.78 -6.10 -2.18
N PHE A 109 -6.46 -6.97 -2.92
CA PHE A 109 -7.18 -6.59 -4.14
C PHE A 109 -8.31 -5.59 -3.87
N THR A 110 -9.12 -5.83 -2.83
CA THR A 110 -10.23 -4.94 -2.46
C THR A 110 -9.74 -3.57 -2.00
N LEU A 111 -8.70 -3.53 -1.15
CA LEU A 111 -8.10 -2.28 -0.69
C LEU A 111 -7.43 -1.51 -1.83
N GLY A 112 -6.77 -2.21 -2.76
CA GLY A 112 -6.22 -1.60 -3.98
C GLY A 112 -7.31 -0.97 -4.85
N GLY A 113 -8.42 -1.68 -5.06
CA GLY A 113 -9.57 -1.17 -5.80
C GLY A 113 -10.21 0.06 -5.15
N ILE A 114 -10.42 0.04 -3.83
CA ILE A 114 -10.97 1.18 -3.08
C ILE A 114 -10.03 2.38 -3.21
N SER A 115 -8.72 2.19 -3.03
CA SER A 115 -7.75 3.28 -3.14
C SER A 115 -7.77 3.93 -4.54
N PHE A 116 -7.86 3.11 -5.59
CA PHE A 116 -7.95 3.59 -6.97
C PHE A 116 -9.22 4.41 -7.24
N ILE A 117 -10.37 3.94 -6.75
CA ILE A 117 -11.65 4.67 -6.89
C ILE A 117 -11.60 6.00 -6.13
N VAL A 118 -11.08 6.00 -4.90
CA VAL A 118 -10.92 7.23 -4.09
C VAL A 118 -10.00 8.23 -4.79
N PHE A 119 -8.91 7.76 -5.39
CA PHE A 119 -8.01 8.61 -6.17
C PHE A 119 -8.72 9.24 -7.38
N LEU A 120 -9.49 8.46 -8.15
CA LEU A 120 -10.27 8.97 -9.28
C LEU A 120 -11.30 10.03 -8.86
N LEU A 121 -12.03 9.78 -7.76
CA LEU A 121 -12.99 10.74 -7.22
C LEU A 121 -12.31 12.03 -6.74
N GLY A 122 -11.14 11.92 -6.11
CA GLY A 122 -10.32 13.07 -5.73
C GLY A 122 -9.85 13.88 -6.95
N ALA A 123 -9.41 13.22 -8.02
CA ALA A 123 -8.97 13.87 -9.25
C ALA A 123 -10.12 14.64 -9.94
N VAL A 124 -11.30 14.02 -10.06
CA VAL A 124 -12.50 14.66 -10.64
C VAL A 124 -12.96 15.84 -9.79
N SER A 125 -12.94 15.70 -8.46
CA SER A 125 -13.27 16.79 -7.53
C SER A 125 -12.27 17.95 -7.61
N GLY A 126 -10.99 17.66 -7.87
CA GLY A 126 -9.97 18.67 -8.08
C GLY A 126 -10.15 19.42 -9.40
N ILE A 127 -10.46 18.74 -10.50
CA ILE A 127 -10.73 19.37 -11.80
C ILE A 127 -11.94 20.30 -11.72
N THR A 128 -13.00 19.87 -11.05
CA THR A 128 -14.22 20.67 -10.85
C THR A 128 -14.05 21.82 -9.86
N ALA A 129 -12.97 21.85 -9.07
CA ALA A 129 -12.64 22.98 -8.20
C ALA A 129 -11.85 24.09 -8.93
N ILE A 130 -11.21 23.76 -10.06
CA ILE A 130 -10.43 24.71 -10.88
C ILE A 130 -11.35 25.50 -11.85
N TRP A 131 -12.48 24.92 -12.22
CA TRP A 131 -13.53 25.53 -13.05
C TRP A 131 -14.60 26.21 -12.17
#